data_AF-A0A9W6THZ9-F1
#
_entry.id   AF-A0A9W6THZ9-F1
#
_cell.length_a   1.000
_cell.length_b   1.000
_cell.length_c   1.000
_cell.angle_alpha   90.00
_cell.angle_beta   90.00
_cell.angle_gamma   90.00
#
_symmetry.space_group_name_H-M   'P 1'
#
loop_
_entity.id
_entity.type
_entity.pdbx_description
1 polymer ?
#
loop_
_entity_poly.entity_id
_entity_poly.type
_entity_poly.pdbx_seq_one_letter_code
_entity_poly.pdbx_strand_id
1 'polypeptide(L)'
;MNILTCTSLHSHRSHIEGKQESQNLLELPYDLFSNMPRLSTIQFAVHENLTTLPPLTGVPNLQSMTLAWLLSLRELPSLVQVPRLKRLVIAIMPQFEKMPDMSTLQSLEEFVITRPSHICCNGFSGLCDLNDASCVEDVANSIPAATCLNNTAFDGFVGTEMAFQKVGSTICPPLPPGFNPVASIPTKETIEMCDHRPFGQCHMPNGLEGMCYNTRMQVLACLPEPIYIALRRYQIQIGIACNSSLEEWLGCSQ
;
A
#
# COMPACT_ATOMS: atom_id res chain seq x y z
N MET A 1 -21.44 -4.38 18.64
CA MET A 1 -21.44 -3.01 18.10
C MET A 1 -20.62 -2.16 19.05
N ASN A 2 -19.30 -2.15 18.89
CA ASN A 2 -18.40 -1.33 19.70
C ASN A 2 -18.25 0.01 19.01
N ILE A 3 -19.05 0.99 19.43
CA ILE A 3 -18.94 2.36 18.97
C ILE A 3 -17.70 2.95 19.66
N LEU A 4 -16.60 3.10 18.93
CA LEU A 4 -15.46 3.89 19.37
C LEU A 4 -15.82 5.38 19.25
N THR A 5 -16.49 5.94 20.26
CA THR A 5 -16.63 7.40 20.38
C THR A 5 -15.32 7.98 20.90
N CYS A 6 -14.48 8.45 19.97
CA CYS A 6 -13.23 9.13 20.28
C CYS A 6 -13.44 10.65 20.46
N THR A 7 -14.31 11.05 21.38
CA THR A 7 -14.50 12.48 21.70
C THR A 7 -13.42 12.92 22.68
N SER A 8 -12.45 13.71 22.20
CA SER A 8 -11.28 14.28 22.92
C SER A 8 -9.96 13.47 22.90
N LEU A 9 -9.53 13.00 21.73
CA LEU A 9 -8.12 12.63 21.56
C LEU A 9 -7.26 13.88 21.35
N HIS A 10 -6.42 14.23 22.33
CA HIS A 10 -5.31 15.18 22.17
C HIS A 10 -4.14 14.63 21.34
N SER A 11 -4.38 13.55 20.60
CA SER A 11 -3.32 12.83 19.90
C SER A 11 -2.90 13.57 18.64
N HIS A 12 -1.60 13.71 18.46
CA HIS A 12 -1.01 14.19 17.21
C HIS A 12 -1.02 13.11 16.13
N ARG A 13 -1.20 11.83 16.51
CA ARG A 13 -1.18 10.68 15.60
C ARG A 13 -2.38 9.76 15.84
N SER A 14 -3.05 9.37 14.75
CA SER A 14 -4.02 8.30 14.73
C SER A 14 -3.42 7.16 13.91
N HIS A 15 -3.24 6.01 14.54
CA HIS A 15 -2.78 4.78 13.91
C HIS A 15 -3.84 3.73 14.19
N ILE A 16 -4.55 3.33 13.14
CA ILE A 16 -5.60 2.33 13.19
C ILE A 16 -5.19 1.24 12.21
N GLU A 17 -4.80 0.10 12.76
CA GLU A 17 -4.30 -1.03 11.99
C GLU A 17 -5.09 -2.27 12.37
N GLY A 18 -5.60 -2.95 11.35
CA GLY A 18 -6.25 -4.23 11.50
C GLY A 18 -5.27 -5.38 11.58
N LYS A 19 -5.81 -6.59 11.55
CA LYS A 19 -5.06 -7.83 11.52
C LYS A 19 -5.47 -8.62 10.30
N GLN A 20 -4.50 -9.14 9.56
CA GLN A 20 -4.77 -10.00 8.41
C GLN A 20 -5.53 -11.25 8.84
N GLU A 21 -6.40 -11.76 7.97
CA GLU A 21 -7.25 -12.94 8.22
C GLU A 21 -8.18 -12.81 9.46
N SER A 22 -8.37 -11.58 9.95
CA SER A 22 -9.28 -11.27 11.06
C SER A 22 -10.42 -10.38 10.58
N GLN A 23 -11.50 -10.33 11.36
CA GLN A 23 -12.55 -9.34 11.13
C GLN A 23 -12.02 -7.94 11.42
N ASN A 24 -11.71 -7.21 10.36
CA ASN A 24 -11.26 -5.82 10.40
C ASN A 24 -12.45 -4.86 10.43
N LEU A 25 -12.18 -3.55 10.49
CA LEU A 25 -13.21 -2.53 10.47
C LEU A 25 -14.02 -2.61 9.17
N LEU A 26 -15.35 -2.63 9.31
CA LEU A 26 -16.31 -2.56 8.19
C LEU A 26 -16.74 -1.11 7.93
N GLU A 27 -16.79 -0.31 9.00
CA GLU A 27 -17.21 1.08 8.98
C GLU A 27 -16.44 1.87 10.03
N LEU A 28 -16.40 3.19 9.83
CA LEU A 28 -15.86 4.16 10.78
C LEU A 28 -16.96 5.18 11.13
N PRO A 29 -16.99 5.69 12.37
CA PRO A 29 -17.90 6.78 12.72
C PRO A 29 -17.69 7.98 11.79
N TYR A 30 -18.77 8.49 11.21
CA TYR A 30 -18.72 9.62 10.28
C TYR A 30 -18.09 10.87 10.90
N ASP A 31 -18.26 11.08 12.20
CA ASP A 31 -17.75 12.22 12.95
C ASP A 31 -16.34 11.99 13.54
N LEU A 32 -15.68 10.87 13.21
CA LEU A 32 -14.38 10.50 13.78
C LEU A 32 -13.33 11.62 13.67
N PHE A 33 -13.28 12.34 12.53
CA PHE A 33 -12.33 13.44 12.29
C PHE A 33 -12.96 14.84 12.39
N SER A 34 -14.13 14.96 13.02
CA SER A 34 -14.87 16.23 13.07
C SER A 34 -14.29 17.27 14.04
N ASN A 35 -13.51 16.86 15.04
CA ASN A 35 -12.90 17.76 16.03
C ASN A 35 -11.55 17.22 16.53
N MET A 36 -10.56 17.19 15.65
CA MET A 36 -9.20 16.74 15.96
C MET A 36 -8.14 17.76 15.48
N PRO A 37 -8.18 19.01 15.96
CA PRO A 37 -7.35 20.10 15.43
C PRO A 37 -5.86 19.90 15.67
N ARG A 38 -5.44 19.00 16.57
CA ARG A 38 -4.02 18.69 16.82
C ARG A 38 -3.50 17.51 16.01
N LEU A 39 -4.37 16.78 15.32
CA LEU A 39 -3.98 15.59 14.57
C LEU A 39 -3.12 16.00 13.38
N SER A 40 -1.88 15.51 13.34
CA SER A 40 -0.91 15.76 12.28
C SER A 40 -0.63 14.53 11.42
N THR A 41 -0.97 13.33 11.91
CA THR A 41 -0.70 12.08 11.20
C THR A 41 -1.86 11.10 11.29
N ILE A 42 -2.26 10.56 10.14
CA ILE A 42 -3.20 9.44 10.02
C ILE A 42 -2.49 8.27 9.36
N GLN A 43 -2.58 7.10 9.98
CA GLN A 43 -2.15 5.82 9.43
C GLN A 43 -3.32 4.84 9.53
N PHE A 44 -3.84 4.41 8.40
CA PHE A 44 -4.79 3.30 8.31
C PHE A 44 -4.18 2.15 7.55
N ALA A 45 -4.24 0.96 8.15
CA ALA A 45 -3.70 -0.23 7.54
C ALA A 45 -4.59 -1.46 7.77
N VAL A 46 -4.65 -2.36 6.79
CA VAL A 46 -5.23 -3.71 6.94
C VAL A 46 -6.72 -3.67 7.30
N HIS A 47 -7.53 -3.05 6.43
CA HIS A 47 -9.00 -3.05 6.54
C HIS A 47 -9.64 -3.33 5.18
N GLU A 48 -9.68 -4.61 4.83
CA GLU A 48 -10.01 -5.11 3.50
C GLU A 48 -11.44 -4.77 3.06
N ASN A 49 -12.38 -4.76 4.00
CA ASN A 49 -13.81 -4.54 3.77
C ASN A 49 -14.25 -3.09 4.04
N LEU A 50 -13.33 -2.19 4.41
CA LEU A 50 -13.67 -0.79 4.64
C LEU A 50 -13.86 -0.09 3.29
N THR A 51 -15.06 0.43 3.05
CA THR A 51 -15.45 1.02 1.77
C THR A 51 -15.43 2.55 1.75
N THR A 52 -15.38 3.19 2.92
CA THR A 52 -15.43 4.65 3.05
C THR A 52 -14.56 5.13 4.22
N LEU A 53 -13.99 6.33 4.08
CA LEU A 53 -13.33 7.04 5.17
C LEU A 53 -14.19 8.24 5.61
N PRO A 54 -14.19 8.58 6.92
CA PRO A 54 -14.90 9.76 7.42
C PRO A 54 -14.35 11.07 6.81
N PRO A 55 -15.18 12.12 6.68
CA PRO A 55 -14.73 13.43 6.21
C PRO A 55 -13.61 14.02 7.09
N LEU A 56 -12.64 14.68 6.46
CA LEU A 56 -11.48 15.30 7.13
C LEU A 56 -11.77 16.75 7.58
N THR A 57 -12.99 17.05 8.02
CA THR A 57 -13.46 18.44 8.26
C THR A 57 -12.89 19.09 9.51
N GLY A 58 -12.44 18.32 10.50
CA GLY A 58 -11.92 18.81 11.78
C GLY A 58 -10.43 18.58 12.01
N VAL A 59 -9.65 18.36 10.94
CA VAL A 59 -8.20 18.03 11.01
C VAL A 59 -7.32 19.01 10.21
N PRO A 60 -7.43 20.35 10.43
CA PRO A 60 -6.73 21.36 9.63
C PRO A 60 -5.19 21.31 9.70
N ASN A 61 -4.64 20.59 10.70
CA ASN A 61 -3.21 20.44 10.91
C ASN A 61 -2.66 19.10 10.43
N LEU A 62 -3.44 18.32 9.68
CA LEU A 62 -2.98 17.06 9.12
C LEU A 62 -1.81 17.31 8.14
N GLN A 63 -0.68 16.65 8.39
CA GLN A 63 0.55 16.77 7.60
C GLN A 63 0.91 15.48 6.87
N SER A 64 0.53 14.32 7.41
CA SER A 64 0.82 13.02 6.80
C SER A 64 -0.39 12.11 6.85
N MET A 65 -0.72 11.50 5.72
CA MET A 65 -1.72 10.45 5.63
C MET A 65 -1.13 9.24 4.90
N THR A 66 -1.27 8.06 5.51
CA THR A 66 -0.86 6.79 4.90
C THR A 66 -2.01 5.81 4.99
N LEU A 67 -2.42 5.31 3.84
CA LEU A 67 -3.48 4.34 3.66
C LEU A 67 -2.86 3.12 2.99
N ALA A 68 -2.91 1.99 3.69
CA ALA A 68 -2.30 0.75 3.22
C ALA A 68 -3.29 -0.41 3.33
N TRP A 69 -3.39 -1.26 2.31
CA TRP A 69 -4.18 -2.49 2.40
C TRP A 69 -5.67 -2.24 2.69
N LEU A 70 -6.28 -1.37 1.90
CA LEU A 70 -7.71 -1.06 1.94
C LEU A 70 -8.35 -1.55 0.63
N LEU A 71 -8.65 -2.85 0.59
CA LEU A 71 -8.94 -3.57 -0.66
C LEU A 71 -10.26 -3.16 -1.33
N SER A 72 -11.21 -2.66 -0.55
CA SER A 72 -12.55 -2.24 -1.02
C SER A 72 -12.74 -0.72 -1.08
N LEU A 73 -11.75 0.07 -0.66
CA LEU A 73 -11.85 1.54 -0.66
C LEU A 73 -11.59 2.08 -2.06
N ARG A 74 -12.58 2.78 -2.63
CA ARG A 74 -12.54 3.26 -4.03
C ARG A 74 -12.16 4.72 -4.18
N GLU A 75 -12.47 5.54 -3.18
CA GLU A 75 -12.31 6.99 -3.23
C GLU A 75 -11.86 7.52 -1.86
N LEU A 76 -11.23 8.71 -1.87
CA LEU A 76 -10.90 9.45 -0.65
C LEU A 76 -11.96 10.53 -0.36
N PRO A 77 -12.16 10.90 0.92
CA PRO A 77 -12.92 12.09 1.26
C PRO A 77 -12.23 13.34 0.71
N SER A 78 -12.98 14.44 0.60
CA SER A 78 -12.44 15.73 0.15
C SER A 78 -11.19 16.14 0.94
N LEU A 79 -10.17 16.60 0.22
CA LEU A 79 -8.90 17.06 0.79
C LEU A 79 -8.84 18.58 0.99
N VAL A 80 -9.92 19.31 0.68
CA VAL A 80 -10.00 20.79 0.75
C VAL A 80 -9.71 21.32 2.16
N GLN A 81 -10.07 20.56 3.20
CA GLN A 81 -9.92 20.95 4.60
C GLN A 81 -8.57 20.53 5.23
N VAL A 82 -7.66 19.94 4.43
CA VAL A 82 -6.32 19.53 4.89
C VAL A 82 -5.19 20.20 4.08
N PRO A 83 -5.16 21.55 3.99
CA PRO A 83 -4.20 22.26 3.12
C PRO A 83 -2.74 22.12 3.56
N ARG A 84 -2.50 21.61 4.78
CA ARG A 84 -1.16 21.38 5.36
C ARG A 84 -0.60 19.99 5.06
N LEU A 85 -1.31 19.17 4.28
CA LEU A 85 -0.84 17.84 3.95
C LEU A 85 0.44 17.91 3.13
N LYS A 86 1.51 17.32 3.67
CA LYS A 86 2.84 17.23 3.06
C LYS A 86 3.11 15.87 2.46
N ARG A 87 2.53 14.83 3.06
CA ARG A 87 2.76 13.44 2.68
C ARG A 87 1.44 12.71 2.51
N LEU A 88 1.24 12.13 1.33
CA LEU A 88 0.13 11.24 1.04
C LEU A 88 0.66 9.93 0.45
N VAL A 89 0.36 8.81 1.12
CA VAL A 89 0.74 7.48 0.62
C VAL A 89 -0.48 6.59 0.54
N ILE A 90 -0.67 6.02 -0.64
CA ILE A 90 -1.70 5.06 -1.00
C ILE A 90 -0.96 3.80 -1.46
N ALA A 91 -1.08 2.73 -0.68
CA ALA A 91 -0.38 1.49 -0.96
C ALA A 91 -1.35 0.30 -0.91
N ILE A 92 -1.37 -0.54 -1.94
CA ILE A 92 -2.21 -1.75 -1.94
C ILE A 92 -3.69 -1.36 -1.72
N MET A 93 -4.19 -0.53 -2.63
CA MET A 93 -5.60 -0.14 -2.71
C MET A 93 -6.06 -0.44 -4.14
N PRO A 94 -6.27 -1.73 -4.47
CA PRO A 94 -6.49 -2.18 -5.83
C PRO A 94 -7.73 -1.57 -6.46
N GLN A 95 -8.83 -1.43 -5.72
CA GLN A 95 -10.07 -0.82 -6.23
C GLN A 95 -10.09 0.71 -6.18
N PHE A 96 -8.99 1.38 -5.85
CA PHE A 96 -8.94 2.84 -5.79
C PHE A 96 -8.99 3.44 -7.19
N GLU A 97 -10.01 4.23 -7.48
CA GLU A 97 -10.36 4.63 -8.85
C GLU A 97 -10.09 6.11 -9.14
N LYS A 98 -10.18 7.00 -8.14
CA LYS A 98 -10.14 8.46 -8.35
C LYS A 98 -9.51 9.21 -7.18
N MET A 99 -8.80 10.28 -7.50
CA MET A 99 -8.39 11.29 -6.52
C MET A 99 -9.40 12.44 -6.45
N PRO A 100 -9.73 12.95 -5.24
CA PRO A 100 -10.48 14.19 -5.10
C PRO A 100 -9.63 15.40 -5.54
N ASP A 101 -10.24 16.59 -5.60
CA ASP A 101 -9.50 17.83 -5.89
C ASP A 101 -8.35 18.07 -4.90
N MET A 102 -7.14 18.17 -5.43
CA MET A 102 -5.90 18.42 -4.69
C MET A 102 -5.43 19.88 -4.80
N SER A 103 -6.22 20.79 -5.38
CA SER A 103 -5.85 22.20 -5.60
C SER A 103 -5.40 22.95 -4.34
N THR A 104 -5.87 22.53 -3.18
CA THR A 104 -5.51 23.11 -1.87
C THR A 104 -4.19 22.58 -1.30
N LEU A 105 -3.63 21.50 -1.85
CA LEU A 105 -2.46 20.79 -1.31
C LEU A 105 -1.14 21.40 -1.79
N GLN A 106 -0.99 22.71 -1.63
CA GLN A 106 0.19 23.46 -2.08
C GLN A 106 1.49 23.05 -1.35
N SER A 107 1.35 22.48 -0.15
CA SER A 107 2.47 22.00 0.67
C SER A 107 2.83 20.52 0.44
N LEU A 108 2.24 19.86 -0.55
CA LEU A 108 2.51 18.44 -0.82
C LEU A 108 3.96 18.26 -1.30
N GLU A 109 4.73 17.53 -0.52
CA GLU A 109 6.16 17.23 -0.72
C GLU A 109 6.33 15.78 -1.22
N GLU A 110 5.51 14.85 -0.73
CA GLU A 110 5.55 13.43 -1.08
C GLU A 110 4.14 12.92 -1.42
N PHE A 111 4.01 12.31 -2.60
CA PHE A 111 2.79 11.61 -3.01
C PHE A 111 3.16 10.27 -3.64
N VAL A 112 2.64 9.19 -3.09
CA VAL A 112 2.93 7.84 -3.53
C VAL A 112 1.62 7.11 -3.78
N ILE A 113 1.50 6.52 -4.97
CA ILE A 113 0.53 5.47 -5.26
C ILE A 113 1.35 4.27 -5.69
N THR A 114 1.33 3.20 -4.91
CA THR A 114 2.18 2.03 -5.16
C THR A 114 1.43 0.73 -4.97
N ARG A 115 1.88 -0.30 -5.69
CA ARG A 115 1.21 -1.61 -5.85
C ARG A 115 -0.08 -1.46 -6.68
N PRO A 116 -0.74 -2.56 -7.10
CA PRO A 116 -1.93 -2.51 -7.93
C PRO A 116 -2.97 -1.50 -7.39
N SER A 117 -3.44 -0.65 -8.29
CA SER A 117 -4.48 0.35 -8.02
C SER A 117 -5.14 0.75 -9.34
N HIS A 118 -6.46 0.65 -9.44
CA HIS A 118 -7.20 0.92 -10.68
C HIS A 118 -6.94 2.31 -11.25
N ILE A 119 -6.70 3.32 -10.40
CA ILE A 119 -6.36 4.69 -10.80
C ILE A 119 -5.16 4.77 -11.77
N CYS A 120 -4.27 3.78 -11.73
CA CYS A 120 -3.08 3.71 -12.57
C CYS A 120 -3.38 3.37 -14.03
N CYS A 121 -4.57 2.85 -14.33
CA CYS A 121 -4.88 2.23 -15.63
C CYS A 121 -6.34 2.39 -16.05
N ASN A 122 -7.22 2.92 -15.20
CA ASN A 122 -8.64 3.14 -15.51
C ASN A 122 -8.91 4.45 -16.29
N GLY A 123 -7.88 5.19 -16.67
CA GLY A 123 -7.98 6.45 -17.39
C GLY A 123 -8.12 7.70 -16.51
N PHE A 124 -8.04 7.59 -15.17
CA PHE A 124 -8.06 8.77 -14.31
C PHE A 124 -6.90 9.73 -14.60
N SER A 125 -5.66 9.23 -14.61
CA SER A 125 -4.46 10.05 -14.80
C SER A 125 -3.84 9.92 -16.19
N GLY A 126 -4.63 9.55 -17.21
CA GLY A 126 -4.14 9.33 -18.56
C GLY A 126 -5.05 8.47 -19.42
N LEU A 127 -4.44 7.67 -20.31
CA LEU A 127 -5.18 6.70 -21.12
C LEU A 127 -5.59 5.50 -20.27
N CYS A 128 -6.77 4.95 -20.55
CA CYS A 128 -7.19 3.69 -19.96
C CYS A 128 -6.46 2.52 -20.64
N ASP A 129 -5.88 1.63 -19.85
CA ASP A 129 -5.28 0.37 -20.29
C ASP A 129 -5.71 -0.78 -19.36
N LEU A 130 -6.78 -1.48 -19.73
CA LEU A 130 -7.30 -2.60 -18.95
C LEU A 130 -6.42 -3.86 -18.99
N ASN A 131 -5.34 -3.86 -19.78
CA ASN A 131 -4.36 -4.95 -19.78
C ASN A 131 -3.21 -4.71 -18.78
N ASP A 132 -3.12 -3.52 -18.18
CA ASP A 132 -2.14 -3.25 -17.12
C ASP A 132 -2.38 -4.20 -15.94
N ALA A 133 -1.29 -4.69 -15.33
CA ALA A 133 -1.36 -5.61 -14.19
C ALA A 133 -2.12 -5.04 -12.98
N SER A 134 -2.31 -3.72 -12.92
CA SER A 134 -3.10 -3.03 -11.90
C SER A 134 -4.62 -3.08 -12.17
N CYS A 135 -5.06 -3.41 -13.38
CA CYS A 135 -6.47 -3.40 -13.81
C CYS A 135 -7.06 -4.79 -14.10
N VAL A 136 -6.22 -5.82 -14.19
CA VAL A 136 -6.67 -7.21 -14.40
C VAL A 136 -7.30 -7.75 -13.11
N GLU A 137 -8.32 -8.60 -13.27
CA GLU A 137 -8.99 -9.28 -12.15
C GLU A 137 -8.00 -10.12 -11.33
N ASP A 138 -8.09 -9.99 -10.01
CA ASP A 138 -7.39 -10.86 -9.06
C ASP A 138 -8.42 -11.70 -8.29
N VAL A 139 -8.69 -12.88 -8.87
CA VAL A 139 -9.64 -13.87 -8.34
C VAL A 139 -9.24 -14.35 -6.95
N ALA A 140 -7.94 -14.46 -6.65
CA ALA A 140 -7.47 -14.97 -5.37
C ALA A 140 -7.83 -14.04 -4.22
N ASN A 141 -7.82 -12.73 -4.48
CA ASN A 141 -8.10 -11.69 -3.48
C ASN A 141 -9.48 -11.04 -3.64
N SER A 142 -10.34 -11.62 -4.47
CA SER A 142 -11.70 -11.09 -4.76
C SER A 142 -11.67 -9.63 -5.23
N ILE A 143 -10.66 -9.25 -6.01
CA ILE A 143 -10.55 -7.93 -6.61
C ILE A 143 -11.09 -8.00 -8.05
N PRO A 144 -12.17 -7.27 -8.37
CA PRO A 144 -12.72 -7.26 -9.72
C PRO A 144 -11.77 -6.52 -10.68
N ALA A 145 -11.82 -6.87 -11.97
CA ALA A 145 -11.18 -6.07 -13.01
C ALA A 145 -11.68 -4.62 -12.99
N ALA A 146 -10.80 -3.69 -13.35
CA ALA A 146 -11.15 -2.28 -13.48
C ALA A 146 -12.09 -2.04 -14.67
N THR A 147 -12.72 -0.86 -14.67
CA THR A 147 -13.44 -0.34 -15.83
C THR A 147 -12.89 1.03 -16.20
N CYS A 148 -12.90 1.38 -17.49
CA CYS A 148 -12.47 2.70 -17.90
C CYS A 148 -13.44 3.77 -17.41
N LEU A 149 -12.90 4.86 -16.87
CA LEU A 149 -13.66 6.04 -16.55
C LEU A 149 -14.07 6.77 -17.83
N ASN A 150 -15.32 7.22 -17.90
CA ASN A 150 -15.83 8.05 -19.01
C ASN A 150 -15.53 9.55 -18.80
N ASN A 151 -14.76 9.89 -17.76
CA ASN A 151 -14.48 11.26 -17.36
C ASN A 151 -13.24 11.80 -18.08
N THR A 152 -13.11 13.13 -18.08
CA THR A 152 -11.84 13.78 -18.42
C THR A 152 -10.77 13.38 -17.41
N ALA A 153 -9.53 13.26 -17.87
CA ALA A 153 -8.38 13.04 -16.99
C ALA A 153 -8.39 14.03 -15.81
N PHE A 154 -8.02 13.52 -14.63
CA PHE A 154 -8.02 14.23 -13.35
C PHE A 154 -9.38 14.83 -12.95
N ASP A 155 -10.48 14.35 -13.53
CA ASP A 155 -11.82 14.94 -13.41
C ASP A 155 -11.84 16.45 -13.72
N GLY A 156 -10.90 16.91 -14.57
CA GLY A 156 -10.74 18.33 -14.92
C GLY A 156 -10.07 19.18 -13.84
N PHE A 157 -9.61 18.60 -12.73
CA PHE A 157 -8.93 19.31 -11.66
C PHE A 157 -7.46 19.58 -12.04
N VAL A 158 -7.18 20.80 -12.52
CA VAL A 158 -5.82 21.25 -12.87
C VAL A 158 -4.86 21.15 -11.66
N GLY A 159 -5.36 21.40 -10.44
CA GLY A 159 -4.58 21.24 -9.21
C GLY A 159 -4.12 19.80 -8.96
N THR A 160 -5.00 18.84 -9.22
CA THR A 160 -4.71 17.41 -9.13
C THR A 160 -3.72 16.99 -10.21
N GLU A 161 -3.91 17.43 -11.46
CA GLU A 161 -2.97 17.17 -12.54
C GLU A 161 -1.54 17.65 -12.20
N MET A 162 -1.41 18.89 -11.69
CA MET A 162 -0.11 19.42 -11.27
C MET A 162 0.53 18.60 -10.15
N ALA A 163 -0.27 18.11 -9.19
CA ALA A 163 0.22 17.24 -8.13
C ALA A 163 0.75 15.90 -8.68
N PHE A 164 0.06 15.29 -9.64
CA PHE A 164 0.54 14.08 -10.32
C PHE A 164 1.83 14.32 -11.10
N GLN A 165 1.94 15.45 -11.81
CA GLN A 165 3.14 15.79 -12.59
C GLN A 165 4.37 16.07 -11.71
N LYS A 166 4.18 16.75 -10.57
CA LYS A 166 5.28 17.14 -9.67
C LYS A 166 6.06 15.94 -9.09
N VAL A 167 5.37 14.82 -8.87
CA VAL A 167 5.88 13.64 -8.14
C VAL A 167 5.57 12.33 -8.89
N GLY A 168 5.49 12.40 -10.22
CA GLY A 168 5.07 11.28 -11.06
C GLY A 168 5.90 10.00 -10.92
N SER A 169 7.18 10.08 -10.58
CA SER A 169 8.05 8.89 -10.44
C SER A 169 7.66 7.97 -9.28
N THR A 170 6.91 8.46 -8.30
CA THR A 170 6.44 7.69 -7.13
C THR A 170 4.99 7.25 -7.25
N ILE A 171 4.34 7.53 -8.37
CA ILE A 171 2.95 7.20 -8.67
C ILE A 171 2.95 6.08 -9.70
N CYS A 172 2.22 4.99 -9.40
CA CYS A 172 2.01 3.87 -10.29
C CYS A 172 3.32 3.29 -10.89
N PRO A 173 4.33 2.98 -10.07
CA PRO A 173 5.54 2.35 -10.58
C PRO A 173 5.18 0.98 -11.19
N PRO A 174 5.83 0.59 -12.31
CA PRO A 174 5.57 -0.70 -12.95
C PRO A 174 5.68 -1.87 -11.97
N LEU A 175 4.75 -2.80 -12.05
CA LEU A 175 4.76 -4.00 -11.24
C LEU A 175 5.71 -5.04 -11.86
N PRO A 176 6.51 -5.75 -11.05
CA PRO A 176 7.32 -6.84 -11.57
C PRO A 176 6.43 -7.97 -12.11
N PRO A 177 6.89 -8.75 -13.11
CA PRO A 177 6.14 -9.89 -13.62
C PRO A 177 5.79 -10.88 -12.50
N GLY A 178 4.52 -11.32 -12.44
CA GLY A 178 4.06 -12.27 -11.43
C GLY A 178 3.91 -11.69 -10.01
N PHE A 179 3.93 -10.36 -9.87
CA PHE A 179 3.74 -9.69 -8.59
C PHE A 179 2.39 -10.07 -7.95
N ASN A 180 2.44 -10.64 -6.74
CA ASN A 180 1.26 -10.89 -5.91
C ASN A 180 1.46 -10.23 -4.54
N PRO A 181 0.74 -9.14 -4.21
CA PRO A 181 0.91 -8.45 -2.94
C PRO A 181 0.53 -9.31 -1.73
N VAL A 182 -0.38 -10.26 -1.88
CA VAL A 182 -0.91 -11.12 -0.80
C VAL A 182 0.00 -12.31 -0.53
N ALA A 183 0.69 -12.84 -1.55
CA ALA A 183 1.70 -13.88 -1.37
C ALA A 183 2.92 -13.44 -0.54
N SER A 184 3.09 -12.14 -0.29
CA SER A 184 4.17 -11.59 0.55
C SER A 184 3.86 -11.61 2.05
N ILE A 185 2.74 -12.21 2.47
CA ILE A 185 2.33 -12.31 3.88
C ILE A 185 2.86 -13.62 4.48
N PRO A 186 3.54 -13.55 5.64
CA PRO A 186 3.91 -14.74 6.40
C PRO A 186 2.68 -15.53 6.87
N THR A 187 2.51 -16.75 6.37
CA THR A 187 1.62 -17.76 6.94
C THR A 187 2.41 -18.68 7.88
N LYS A 188 1.72 -19.39 8.77
CA LYS A 188 2.35 -20.41 9.64
C LYS A 188 3.22 -21.38 8.83
N GLU A 189 2.69 -21.87 7.71
CA GLU A 189 3.40 -22.78 6.82
C GLU A 189 4.68 -22.16 6.25
N THR A 190 4.62 -20.94 5.71
CA THR A 190 5.81 -20.25 5.17
C THR A 190 6.85 -19.90 6.22
N ILE A 191 6.44 -19.68 7.47
CA ILE A 191 7.34 -19.45 8.61
C ILE A 191 8.08 -20.74 8.97
N GLU A 192 7.34 -21.84 9.08
CA GLU A 192 7.90 -23.16 9.42
C GLU A 192 8.87 -23.66 8.35
N MET A 193 8.64 -23.37 7.06
CA MET A 193 9.59 -23.68 5.97
C MET A 193 10.99 -23.10 6.19
N CYS A 194 11.09 -21.98 6.90
CA CYS A 194 12.36 -21.30 7.09
C CYS A 194 13.19 -21.83 8.25
N ASP A 195 12.56 -22.36 9.30
CA ASP A 195 13.24 -22.96 10.46
C ASP A 195 14.43 -22.10 10.96
N HIS A 196 14.20 -20.79 11.09
CA HIS A 196 15.22 -19.81 11.53
C HIS A 196 16.47 -19.65 10.64
N ARG A 197 16.41 -20.03 9.35
CA ARG A 197 17.51 -19.89 8.38
C ARG A 197 17.37 -18.63 7.53
N PRO A 198 17.87 -17.45 7.96
CA PRO A 198 17.79 -16.25 7.12
C PRO A 198 18.57 -16.45 5.82
N PHE A 199 18.00 -15.96 4.72
CA PHE A 199 18.53 -16.11 3.35
C PHE A 199 18.65 -17.56 2.86
N GLY A 200 18.15 -18.54 3.63
CA GLY A 200 18.08 -19.94 3.21
C GLY A 200 17.10 -20.13 2.05
N GLN A 201 17.42 -21.07 1.16
CA GLN A 201 16.53 -21.50 0.08
C GLN A 201 15.32 -22.23 0.68
N CYS A 202 14.13 -21.94 0.16
CA CYS A 202 12.87 -22.59 0.53
C CYS A 202 12.02 -22.83 -0.72
N HIS A 203 11.01 -23.71 -0.62
CA HIS A 203 10.16 -24.09 -1.75
C HIS A 203 8.69 -24.00 -1.36
N MET A 204 7.93 -23.25 -2.15
CA MET A 204 6.48 -23.11 -1.98
C MET A 204 5.76 -24.40 -2.44
N PRO A 205 4.51 -24.66 -1.98
CA PRO A 205 3.77 -25.88 -2.37
C PRO A 205 3.52 -26.02 -3.88
N ASN A 206 3.54 -24.90 -4.61
CA ASN A 206 3.42 -24.87 -6.07
C ASN A 206 4.77 -25.07 -6.81
N GLY A 207 5.85 -25.36 -6.07
CA GLY A 207 7.19 -25.61 -6.61
C GLY A 207 8.04 -24.36 -6.86
N LEU A 208 7.54 -23.15 -6.55
CA LEU A 208 8.34 -21.93 -6.70
C LEU A 208 9.48 -21.90 -5.67
N GLU A 209 10.70 -21.62 -6.15
CA GLU A 209 11.87 -21.34 -5.32
C GLU A 209 11.68 -19.98 -4.63
N GLY A 210 11.97 -19.95 -3.33
CA GLY A 210 11.93 -18.74 -2.53
C GLY A 210 13.15 -18.59 -1.63
N MET A 211 13.23 -17.44 -0.99
CA MET A 211 14.23 -17.12 0.02
C MET A 211 13.54 -16.85 1.35
N CYS A 212 14.10 -17.41 2.41
CA CYS A 212 13.73 -17.05 3.77
C CYS A 212 14.15 -15.62 4.07
N TYR A 213 13.19 -14.72 4.09
CA TYR A 213 13.47 -13.30 4.23
C TYR A 213 12.42 -12.61 5.09
N ASN A 214 12.86 -11.57 5.78
CA ASN A 214 11.99 -10.74 6.59
C ASN A 214 11.62 -9.51 5.76
N THR A 215 10.40 -9.49 5.23
CA THR A 215 9.86 -8.26 4.65
C THR A 215 9.20 -7.42 5.71
N ARG A 216 9.39 -6.09 5.65
CA ARG A 216 8.69 -5.13 6.52
C ARG A 216 8.92 -5.36 8.03
N MET A 217 10.07 -5.91 8.41
CA MET A 217 10.39 -6.24 9.81
C MET A 217 9.38 -7.22 10.46
N GLN A 218 8.69 -8.03 9.65
CA GLN A 218 7.82 -9.11 10.10
C GLN A 218 8.63 -10.34 10.54
N VAL A 219 7.96 -11.48 10.75
CA VAL A 219 8.61 -12.75 11.02
C VAL A 219 9.31 -13.28 9.75
N LEU A 220 10.38 -14.05 9.94
CA LEU A 220 11.08 -14.74 8.84
C LEU A 220 10.12 -15.76 8.19
N ALA A 221 9.92 -15.64 6.88
CA ALA A 221 9.07 -16.55 6.12
C ALA A 221 9.62 -16.80 4.72
N CYS A 222 9.18 -17.91 4.12
CA CYS A 222 9.53 -18.27 2.76
C CYS A 222 8.85 -17.31 1.78
N LEU A 223 9.65 -16.62 0.96
CA LEU A 223 9.16 -15.63 0.00
C LEU A 223 9.65 -15.98 -1.41
N PRO A 224 8.74 -16.30 -2.36
CA PRO A 224 9.08 -16.62 -3.74
C PRO A 224 9.33 -15.38 -4.62
N GLU A 225 9.54 -14.20 -4.03
CA GLU A 225 9.63 -12.94 -4.77
C GLU A 225 11.06 -12.69 -5.30
N PRO A 226 11.28 -12.67 -6.63
CA PRO A 226 12.64 -12.68 -7.21
C PRO A 226 13.50 -11.47 -6.83
N ILE A 227 12.86 -10.34 -6.52
CA ILE A 227 13.56 -9.08 -6.22
C ILE A 227 14.44 -9.20 -4.96
N TYR A 228 14.00 -9.94 -3.94
CA TYR A 228 14.78 -10.10 -2.72
C TYR A 228 15.97 -11.04 -2.93
N ILE A 229 15.79 -12.10 -3.73
CA ILE A 229 16.88 -13.00 -4.13
C ILE A 229 17.94 -12.20 -4.90
N ALA A 230 17.52 -11.42 -5.90
CA ALA A 230 18.42 -10.57 -6.68
C ALA A 230 19.14 -9.53 -5.81
N LEU A 231 18.42 -8.89 -4.89
CA LEU A 231 18.99 -7.95 -3.93
C LEU A 231 20.06 -8.61 -3.05
N ARG A 232 19.80 -9.81 -2.52
CA ARG A 232 20.75 -10.50 -1.66
C ARG A 232 21.99 -10.95 -2.42
N ARG A 233 21.83 -11.46 -3.65
CA ARG A 233 22.97 -11.75 -4.56
C ARG A 233 23.84 -10.52 -4.79
N TYR A 234 23.21 -9.37 -5.05
CA TYR A 234 23.94 -8.10 -5.22
C TYR A 234 24.68 -7.68 -3.93
N GLN A 235 24.05 -7.82 -2.76
CA GLN A 235 24.70 -7.54 -1.47
C GLN A 235 25.95 -8.41 -1.25
N ILE A 236 25.87 -9.70 -1.57
CA ILE A 236 27.03 -10.61 -1.49
C ILE A 236 28.14 -10.16 -2.44
N GLN A 237 27.79 -9.81 -3.69
CA GLN A 237 28.75 -9.34 -4.70
C GLN A 237 29.51 -8.07 -4.27
N ILE A 238 28.86 -7.15 -3.56
CA ILE A 238 29.49 -5.93 -3.05
C ILE A 238 30.20 -6.13 -1.69
N GLY A 239 30.33 -7.37 -1.21
CA GLY A 239 31.10 -7.73 -0.02
C GLY A 239 30.34 -7.65 1.31
N ILE A 240 28.99 -7.62 1.29
CA ILE A 240 28.22 -7.78 2.54
C ILE A 240 28.38 -9.21 3.04
N ALA A 241 28.70 -9.35 4.33
CA ALA A 241 28.87 -10.64 4.98
C ALA A 241 27.69 -11.60 4.73
N CYS A 242 28.02 -12.86 4.46
CA CYS A 242 27.07 -13.94 4.20
C CYS A 242 27.49 -15.23 4.89
N ASN A 243 26.52 -16.12 5.11
CA ASN A 243 26.75 -17.44 5.67
C ASN A 243 26.95 -18.44 4.52
N SER A 244 28.18 -18.92 4.32
CA SER A 244 28.52 -19.83 3.22
C SER A 244 27.70 -21.12 3.20
N SER A 245 27.24 -21.61 4.36
CA SER A 245 26.43 -22.85 4.44
C SER A 245 24.96 -22.64 4.05
N LEU A 246 24.42 -21.43 4.25
CA LEU A 246 23.02 -21.12 3.95
C LEU A 246 22.83 -20.41 2.62
N GLU A 247 23.85 -19.68 2.16
CA GLU A 247 23.77 -18.72 1.07
C GLU A 247 24.66 -19.10 -0.12
N GLU A 248 25.17 -20.33 -0.18
CA GLU A 248 25.94 -20.85 -1.33
C GLU A 248 25.13 -20.72 -2.63
N TRP A 249 23.83 -21.03 -2.58
CA TRP A 249 22.89 -20.89 -3.70
C TRP A 249 22.67 -19.43 -4.16
N LEU A 250 23.11 -18.46 -3.36
CA LEU A 250 23.13 -17.03 -3.67
C LEU A 250 24.51 -16.54 -4.11
N GLY A 251 25.49 -17.43 -4.23
CA GLY A 251 26.86 -17.10 -4.63
C GLY A 251 27.78 -16.70 -3.46
N CYS A 252 27.38 -16.98 -2.21
CA CYS A 252 28.28 -16.84 -1.07
C CYS A 252 29.40 -17.89 -1.19
N SER A 253 30.66 -17.46 -1.13
CA SER A 253 31.84 -18.33 -1.11
C SER A 253 32.57 -18.21 0.23
N GLN A 254 33.40 -19.21 0.55
CA GLN A 254 34.25 -19.21 1.76
C GLN A 254 35.33 -18.13 1.69
#